data_AF-S6HBE8-F1
#
_entry.id   AF-S6HBE8-F1
#
_cell.length_a   1.000
_cell.length_b   1.000
_cell.length_c   1.000
_cell.angle_alpha   90.00
_cell.angle_beta   90.00
_cell.angle_gamma   90.00
#
_symmetry.space_group_name_H-M   'P 1'
#
loop_
_entity.id
_entity.type
_entity.pdbx_description
1 polymer ?
#
loop_
_entity_poly.entity_id
_entity_poly.type
_entity_poly.pdbx_seq_one_letter_code
_entity_poly.pdbx_strand_id
1 'polypeptide(L)'
;MLNLFHDPGALDARCEQSVLDPNGPVDTEKFHEGIGSLDLLRALRVSRKRGRPLSLNVQLPARDSAGEHGGIERFLQCLEHEINLVSCHLGSEQQVEQFHLGGGTPATAPVRQLMNHLRRRFNFLGHECGDNSIEVDLHHTDWSTMGVLRDLGFNRVSIGVPDIGVDSEMSGACYQNPAPIHSLVDAARTFGYRSINVDLGYGHAWQTPESFALKLATLIELEPDRLLVFDYARPPLRYRPMAADNIRAACSQDDKGAMRRICFTLLIGAGYHYIGLGQFVRHDDDLAIAQERGRLRRTCEGFTRYGYCDHIGLGLGAISQIDNVYTQNTDDLQRYQQQLDRDQLPTSRGWRCEA
;
A
#
# COMPACT_ATOMS: atom_id res chain seq x y z
N MET A 1 19.80 39.50 -41.09
CA MET A 1 20.93 39.69 -40.14
C MET A 1 20.33 40.28 -38.89
N LEU A 2 20.20 39.50 -37.81
CA LEU A 2 20.19 39.94 -36.39
C LEU A 2 19.81 38.74 -35.49
N ASN A 3 20.85 38.18 -34.86
CA ASN A 3 20.99 37.52 -33.54
C ASN A 3 19.68 37.14 -32.81
N LEU A 4 19.36 35.89 -32.44
CA LEU A 4 20.10 34.84 -31.71
C LEU A 4 20.75 35.32 -30.40
N PHE A 5 19.94 35.41 -29.34
CA PHE A 5 20.35 35.07 -27.97
C PHE A 5 19.16 34.42 -27.26
N HIS A 6 19.35 33.16 -26.85
CA HIS A 6 18.46 32.40 -25.97
C HIS A 6 18.69 32.88 -24.53
N ASP A 7 17.60 33.21 -23.84
CA ASP A 7 17.59 33.47 -22.40
C ASP A 7 17.25 32.14 -21.69
N PRO A 8 18.13 31.56 -20.83
CA PRO A 8 17.88 30.29 -20.17
C PRO A 8 16.98 30.40 -18.93
N GLY A 9 16.17 31.46 -18.81
CA GLY A 9 15.34 31.77 -17.65
C GLY A 9 13.84 31.44 -17.75
N ALA A 10 13.38 30.76 -18.81
CA ALA A 10 11.96 30.52 -19.05
C ALA A 10 11.60 29.02 -19.11
N LEU A 11 11.90 28.30 -18.04
CA LEU A 11 11.36 26.97 -17.76
C LEU A 11 10.60 27.01 -16.43
N ASP A 12 9.61 27.90 -16.33
CA ASP A 12 8.65 27.86 -15.25
C ASP A 12 7.26 28.23 -15.77
N ALA A 13 6.24 27.56 -15.22
CA ALA A 13 4.80 27.75 -15.45
C ALA A 13 4.13 27.01 -16.63
N ARG A 14 4.51 25.76 -16.94
CA ARG A 14 3.66 24.84 -17.74
C ARG A 14 3.55 23.40 -17.21
N CYS A 15 3.72 23.19 -15.89
CA CYS A 15 3.57 21.87 -15.28
C CYS A 15 2.51 21.84 -14.16
N GLU A 16 1.29 22.32 -14.42
CA GLU A 16 0.15 22.14 -13.50
C GLU A 16 -1.18 21.89 -14.24
N GLN A 17 -1.19 20.90 -15.14
CA GLN A 17 -2.44 20.34 -15.66
C GLN A 17 -2.44 18.81 -15.55
N SER A 18 -2.33 18.33 -14.32
CA SER A 18 -2.86 17.05 -13.82
C SER A 18 -2.46 16.92 -12.34
N VAL A 19 -2.85 17.88 -11.51
CA VAL A 19 -2.75 17.67 -10.05
C VAL A 19 -3.88 16.72 -9.69
N LEU A 20 -3.60 15.42 -9.78
CA LEU A 20 -4.35 14.39 -9.08
C LEU A 20 -4.44 14.87 -7.62
N ASP A 21 -5.68 15.09 -7.15
CA ASP A 21 -5.94 15.48 -5.76
C ASP A 21 -5.09 14.60 -4.83
N PRO A 22 -4.15 15.17 -4.05
CA PRO A 22 -3.28 14.39 -3.18
C PRO A 22 -4.06 13.58 -2.14
N ASN A 23 -5.32 13.93 -1.89
CA ASN A 23 -6.20 13.17 -1.02
C ASN A 23 -6.95 12.06 -1.78
N GLY A 24 -7.08 12.14 -3.10
CA GLY A 24 -7.88 11.22 -3.91
C GLY A 24 -9.31 11.03 -3.36
N PRO A 25 -10.13 10.16 -3.94
CA PRO A 25 -11.51 9.95 -3.50
C PRO A 25 -11.65 9.28 -2.11
N VAL A 26 -10.56 9.12 -1.34
CA VAL A 26 -10.62 8.61 0.04
C VAL A 26 -10.03 9.64 0.99
N ASP A 27 -10.61 10.83 0.94
CA ASP A 27 -10.52 11.77 2.04
C ASP A 27 -11.33 11.22 3.22
N THR A 28 -10.64 10.50 4.11
CA THR A 28 -11.27 9.90 5.29
C THR A 28 -11.78 10.95 6.28
N GLU A 29 -11.46 12.24 6.12
CA GLU A 29 -12.03 13.32 6.93
C GLU A 29 -13.54 13.47 6.70
N LYS A 30 -14.03 13.05 5.53
CA LYS A 30 -15.47 13.04 5.20
C LYS A 30 -16.23 11.88 5.85
N PHE A 31 -15.54 10.93 6.46
CA PHE A 31 -16.19 9.72 6.98
C PHE A 31 -16.91 10.04 8.29
N HIS A 32 -18.15 9.58 8.39
CA HIS A 32 -19.01 9.77 9.55
C HIS A 32 -19.70 8.47 9.96
N GLU A 33 -20.18 8.39 11.20
CA GLU A 33 -20.80 7.19 11.79
C GLU A 33 -22.19 6.86 11.20
N GLY A 34 -22.77 7.80 10.44
CA GLY A 34 -24.05 7.61 9.76
C GLY A 34 -24.05 6.59 8.60
N ILE A 35 -22.86 6.14 8.16
CA ILE A 35 -22.70 5.03 7.20
C ILE A 35 -22.09 3.85 7.96
N GLY A 36 -22.81 2.73 8.01
CA GLY A 36 -22.43 1.57 8.82
C GLY A 36 -22.57 0.23 8.10
N SER A 37 -22.60 -0.86 8.88
CA SER A 37 -22.61 -2.24 8.37
C SER A 37 -23.77 -2.52 7.39
N LEU A 38 -24.94 -1.94 7.62
CA LEU A 38 -26.10 -2.11 6.73
C LEU A 38 -25.87 -1.48 5.35
N ASP A 39 -25.15 -0.37 5.27
CA ASP A 39 -24.81 0.26 3.99
C ASP A 39 -23.80 -0.57 3.21
N LEU A 40 -22.78 -1.10 3.90
CA LEU A 40 -21.83 -2.05 3.30
C LEU A 40 -22.55 -3.29 2.76
N LEU A 41 -23.44 -3.90 3.55
CA LEU A 41 -24.22 -5.06 3.13
C LEU A 41 -25.12 -4.78 1.92
N ARG A 42 -25.71 -3.58 1.83
CA ARG A 42 -26.47 -3.16 0.65
C ARG A 42 -25.55 -3.00 -0.56
N ALA A 43 -24.40 -2.37 -0.39
CA ALA A 43 -23.42 -2.17 -1.45
C ALA A 43 -22.89 -3.51 -2.00
N LEU A 44 -22.55 -4.46 -1.13
CA LEU A 44 -22.13 -5.82 -1.53
C LEU A 44 -23.19 -6.53 -2.37
N ARG A 45 -24.48 -6.41 -2.00
CA ARG A 45 -25.58 -6.97 -2.80
C ARG A 45 -25.74 -6.29 -4.16
N VAL A 46 -25.48 -4.98 -4.24
CA VAL A 46 -25.47 -4.24 -5.53
C VAL A 46 -24.31 -4.71 -6.39
N SER A 47 -23.10 -4.82 -5.83
CA SER A 47 -21.92 -5.38 -6.49
C SER A 47 -22.23 -6.76 -7.09
N ARG A 48 -22.79 -7.66 -6.27
CA ARG A 48 -23.22 -9.00 -6.69
C ARG A 48 -24.21 -8.97 -7.85
N LYS A 49 -25.25 -8.13 -7.77
CA LYS A 49 -26.26 -8.01 -8.85
C LYS A 49 -25.65 -7.51 -10.15
N ARG A 50 -24.65 -6.63 -10.09
CA ARG A 50 -23.94 -6.10 -11.26
C ARG A 50 -22.88 -7.07 -11.78
N GLY A 51 -22.48 -8.07 -11.01
CA GLY A 51 -21.44 -9.02 -11.39
C GLY A 51 -20.06 -8.36 -11.59
N ARG A 52 -19.79 -7.25 -10.88
CA ARG A 52 -18.51 -6.56 -11.00
C ARG A 52 -17.38 -7.43 -10.44
N PRO A 53 -16.17 -7.39 -11.04
CA PRO A 53 -15.00 -8.01 -10.45
C PRO A 53 -14.63 -7.33 -9.14
N LEU A 54 -13.84 -8.04 -8.33
CA LEU A 54 -13.49 -7.65 -6.98
C LEU A 54 -12.00 -7.33 -6.87
N SER A 55 -11.70 -6.34 -6.04
CA SER A 55 -10.38 -6.12 -5.49
C SER A 55 -10.46 -6.31 -3.97
N LEU A 56 -9.68 -7.21 -3.41
CA LEU A 56 -9.64 -7.46 -1.97
C LEU A 56 -8.42 -6.78 -1.35
N ASN A 57 -8.60 -6.07 -0.23
CA ASN A 57 -7.51 -5.60 0.62
C ASN A 57 -7.71 -6.18 2.03
N VAL A 58 -6.69 -6.87 2.55
CA VAL A 58 -6.66 -7.33 3.94
C VAL A 58 -5.60 -6.54 4.69
N GLN A 59 -6.00 -5.93 5.81
CA GLN A 59 -5.11 -5.24 6.73
C GLN A 59 -4.88 -6.09 7.98
N LEU A 60 -3.64 -6.50 8.18
CA LEU A 60 -3.21 -7.19 9.39
C LEU A 60 -2.74 -6.18 10.44
N PRO A 61 -2.96 -6.44 11.75
CA PRO A 61 -2.37 -5.62 12.81
C PRO A 61 -0.85 -5.63 12.68
N ALA A 62 -0.21 -4.54 13.12
CA ALA A 62 1.24 -4.53 13.26
C ALA A 62 1.67 -5.62 14.25
N ARG A 63 2.85 -6.20 14.01
CA ARG A 63 3.29 -7.40 14.73
C ARG A 63 3.49 -7.15 16.24
N ASP A 64 3.88 -5.94 16.61
CA ASP A 64 4.06 -5.53 18.02
C ASP A 64 2.74 -5.34 18.78
N SER A 65 1.62 -5.16 18.07
CA SER A 65 0.28 -4.99 18.64
C SER A 65 -0.39 -6.34 18.94
N ALA A 66 0.03 -7.38 18.23
CA ALA A 66 -0.39 -8.75 18.47
C ALA A 66 0.60 -9.37 19.46
N GLY A 67 0.41 -9.11 20.75
CA GLY A 67 1.18 -9.74 21.82
C GLY A 67 1.33 -11.26 21.63
N GLU A 68 2.41 -11.82 22.19
CA GLU A 68 2.81 -13.24 22.19
C GLU A 68 1.82 -14.21 21.53
N HIS A 69 2.20 -14.83 20.40
CA HIS A 69 1.61 -15.99 19.67
C HIS A 69 0.07 -16.21 19.64
N GLY A 70 -0.68 -16.03 20.72
CA GLY A 70 -2.15 -16.10 20.78
C GLY A 70 -2.89 -14.85 20.29
N GLY A 71 -2.27 -13.67 20.25
CA GLY A 71 -2.92 -12.44 19.78
C GLY A 71 -3.27 -12.48 18.28
N ILE A 72 -2.31 -12.94 17.47
CA ILE A 72 -2.49 -13.06 16.01
C ILE A 72 -3.49 -14.16 15.65
N GLU A 73 -3.48 -15.30 16.35
CA GLU A 73 -4.39 -16.40 16.07
C GLU A 73 -5.84 -15.99 16.33
N ARG A 74 -6.11 -15.33 17.47
CA ARG A 74 -7.46 -14.79 17.73
C ARG A 74 -7.88 -13.76 16.70
N PHE A 75 -6.96 -12.90 16.26
CA PHE A 75 -7.25 -11.96 15.18
C PHE A 75 -7.60 -12.67 13.86
N LEU A 76 -6.84 -13.71 13.48
CA LEU A 76 -7.14 -14.49 12.28
C LEU A 76 -8.52 -15.16 12.36
N GLN A 77 -8.91 -15.69 13.52
CA GLN A 77 -10.25 -16.25 13.71
C GLN A 77 -11.35 -15.19 13.48
N CYS A 78 -11.17 -13.99 14.01
CA CYS A 78 -12.08 -12.86 13.74
C CYS A 78 -12.09 -12.49 12.25
N LEU A 79 -10.92 -12.40 11.61
CA LEU A 79 -10.81 -12.09 10.19
C LEU A 79 -11.46 -13.17 9.30
N GLU A 80 -11.29 -14.46 9.62
CA GLU A 80 -11.97 -15.56 8.94
C GLU A 80 -13.49 -15.47 9.09
N HIS A 81 -13.98 -15.07 10.26
CA HIS A 81 -15.39 -14.81 10.50
C HIS A 81 -15.91 -13.63 9.68
N GLU A 82 -15.18 -12.51 9.63
CA GLU A 82 -15.50 -11.36 8.78
C GLU A 82 -15.57 -11.78 7.30
N ILE A 83 -14.56 -12.51 6.81
CA ILE A 83 -14.52 -13.06 5.45
C ILE A 83 -15.77 -13.89 5.17
N ASN A 84 -16.21 -14.71 6.12
CA ASN A 84 -17.42 -15.53 5.97
C ASN A 84 -18.67 -14.66 5.86
N LEU A 85 -18.83 -13.64 6.70
CA LEU A 85 -19.96 -12.70 6.65
C LEU A 85 -20.01 -11.96 5.31
N VAL A 86 -18.89 -11.41 4.85
CA VAL A 86 -18.80 -10.63 3.60
C VAL A 86 -19.06 -11.52 2.38
N SER A 87 -18.40 -12.68 2.30
CA SER A 87 -18.52 -13.59 1.14
C SER A 87 -19.95 -14.11 0.91
N CYS A 88 -20.77 -14.25 1.95
CA CYS A 88 -22.18 -14.63 1.82
C CYS A 88 -23.01 -13.63 1.00
N HIS A 89 -22.55 -12.39 0.85
CA HIS A 89 -23.24 -11.33 0.09
C HIS A 89 -22.75 -11.16 -1.34
N LEU A 90 -21.68 -11.86 -1.72
CA LEU A 90 -21.07 -11.81 -3.05
C LEU A 90 -21.49 -13.01 -3.90
N GLY A 91 -21.29 -12.92 -5.20
CA GLY A 91 -21.56 -14.00 -6.16
C GLY A 91 -20.36 -14.93 -6.32
N SER A 92 -20.60 -16.23 -6.50
CA SER A 92 -19.54 -17.22 -6.78
C SER A 92 -18.76 -16.92 -8.07
N GLU A 93 -19.43 -16.30 -9.05
CA GLU A 93 -18.84 -15.98 -10.35
C GLU A 93 -18.06 -14.66 -10.35
N GLN A 94 -18.13 -13.85 -9.29
CA GLN A 94 -17.36 -12.59 -9.22
C GLN A 94 -15.89 -12.92 -9.00
N GLN A 95 -15.05 -12.56 -9.98
CA GLN A 95 -13.63 -12.83 -9.94
C GLN A 95 -12.90 -11.81 -9.07
N VAL A 96 -12.02 -12.29 -8.18
CA VAL A 96 -11.02 -11.46 -7.53
C VAL A 96 -9.86 -11.27 -8.49
N GLU A 97 -9.76 -10.08 -9.07
CA GLU A 97 -8.71 -9.73 -10.02
C GLU A 97 -7.49 -9.10 -9.35
N GLN A 98 -7.70 -8.46 -8.20
CA GLN A 98 -6.66 -7.82 -7.41
C GLN A 98 -6.79 -8.24 -5.94
N PHE A 99 -5.65 -8.54 -5.31
CA PHE A 99 -5.55 -8.76 -3.88
C PHE A 99 -4.33 -8.03 -3.31
N HIS A 100 -4.52 -7.39 -2.17
CA HIS A 100 -3.45 -6.76 -1.41
C HIS A 100 -3.48 -7.25 0.03
N LEU A 101 -2.34 -7.74 0.51
CA LEU A 101 -2.12 -8.03 1.92
C LEU A 101 -1.17 -6.97 2.48
N GLY A 102 -1.74 -6.03 3.23
CA GLY A 102 -1.02 -4.90 3.83
C GLY A 102 -0.93 -4.99 5.35
N GLY A 103 -0.11 -4.12 5.92
CA GLY A 103 0.17 -4.05 7.36
C GLY A 103 1.58 -4.54 7.70
N GLY A 104 1.72 -5.26 8.81
CA GLY A 104 3.00 -5.90 9.17
C GLY A 104 3.27 -7.15 8.32
N THR A 105 4.52 -7.63 8.30
CA THR A 105 4.84 -8.95 7.70
C THR A 105 4.53 -10.04 8.72
N PRO A 106 3.36 -10.71 8.65
CA PRO A 106 3.09 -11.86 9.51
C PRO A 106 4.06 -13.01 9.20
N ALA A 107 4.19 -13.93 10.15
CA ALA A 107 4.83 -15.21 9.86
C ALA A 107 4.10 -15.94 8.71
N THR A 108 4.83 -16.74 7.94
CA THR A 108 4.30 -17.43 6.75
C THR A 108 3.15 -18.39 7.04
N ALA A 109 3.08 -18.98 8.24
CA ALA A 109 2.00 -19.89 8.64
C ALA A 109 0.61 -19.18 8.71
N PRO A 110 0.46 -18.07 9.46
CA PRO A 110 -0.71 -17.18 9.37
C PRO A 110 -1.13 -16.80 7.94
N VAL A 111 -0.18 -16.42 7.09
CA VAL A 111 -0.47 -16.04 5.69
C VAL A 111 -1.04 -17.23 4.92
N ARG A 112 -0.45 -18.41 5.08
CA ARG A 112 -0.92 -19.64 4.43
C ARG A 112 -2.35 -19.98 4.86
N GLN A 113 -2.66 -19.88 6.15
CA GLN A 113 -4.00 -20.10 6.67
C GLN A 113 -5.00 -19.11 6.06
N LEU A 114 -4.69 -17.81 6.10
CA LEU A 114 -5.52 -16.76 5.54
C LEU A 114 -5.76 -16.97 4.03
N MET A 115 -4.70 -17.22 3.25
CA MET A 115 -4.80 -17.43 1.81
C MET A 115 -5.64 -18.65 1.46
N ASN A 116 -5.50 -19.74 2.22
CA ASN A 116 -6.34 -20.93 2.06
C ASN A 116 -7.81 -20.59 2.36
N HIS A 117 -8.09 -19.80 3.39
CA HIS A 117 -9.46 -19.39 3.71
C HIS A 117 -10.05 -18.46 2.64
N LEU A 118 -9.32 -17.45 2.21
CA LEU A 118 -9.73 -16.53 1.13
C LEU A 118 -10.04 -17.30 -0.16
N ARG A 119 -9.17 -18.21 -0.59
CA ARG A 119 -9.38 -19.01 -1.82
C ARG A 119 -10.57 -19.97 -1.73
N ARG A 120 -10.99 -20.37 -0.53
CA ARG A 120 -12.23 -21.15 -0.33
C ARG A 120 -13.50 -20.29 -0.40
N ARG A 121 -13.39 -18.99 -0.10
CA ARG A 121 -14.54 -18.07 0.03
C ARG A 121 -14.73 -17.14 -1.15
N PHE A 122 -13.68 -16.92 -1.94
CA PHE A 122 -13.69 -16.05 -3.11
C PHE A 122 -13.08 -16.74 -4.33
N ASN A 123 -13.57 -16.35 -5.51
CA ASN A 123 -13.10 -16.88 -6.79
C ASN A 123 -11.90 -16.07 -7.30
N PHE A 124 -10.69 -16.47 -6.90
CA PHE A 124 -9.46 -15.81 -7.37
C PHE A 124 -9.14 -16.16 -8.81
N LEU A 125 -8.69 -15.16 -9.58
CA LEU A 125 -7.99 -15.44 -10.83
C LEU A 125 -6.76 -16.31 -10.59
N GLY A 126 -6.42 -17.12 -11.59
CA GLY A 126 -5.18 -17.90 -11.59
C GLY A 126 -3.94 -17.00 -11.48
N HIS A 127 -2.83 -17.59 -11.03
CA HIS A 127 -1.58 -16.89 -10.70
C HIS A 127 -1.03 -15.99 -11.82
N GLU A 128 -1.26 -16.37 -13.08
CA GLU A 128 -0.81 -15.64 -14.27
C GLU A 128 -1.62 -14.37 -14.55
N CYS A 129 -2.89 -14.32 -14.12
CA CYS A 129 -3.82 -13.23 -14.44
C CYS A 129 -4.13 -12.32 -13.25
N GLY A 130 -4.22 -12.88 -12.05
CA GLY A 130 -4.51 -12.12 -10.83
C GLY A 130 -3.36 -11.19 -10.45
N ASP A 131 -3.66 -10.07 -9.81
CA ASP A 131 -2.66 -9.13 -9.28
C ASP A 131 -2.64 -9.22 -7.75
N ASN A 132 -1.76 -10.05 -7.21
CA ASN A 132 -1.70 -10.39 -5.80
C ASN A 132 -0.43 -9.80 -5.19
N SER A 133 -0.59 -8.79 -4.35
CA SER A 133 0.50 -8.03 -3.74
C SER A 133 0.58 -8.25 -2.23
N ILE A 134 1.80 -8.19 -1.70
CA ILE A 134 2.06 -8.24 -0.26
C ILE A 134 3.11 -7.20 0.14
N GLU A 135 2.91 -6.61 1.31
CA GLU A 135 3.88 -5.76 1.98
C GLU A 135 4.83 -6.60 2.85
N VAL A 136 6.14 -6.38 2.71
CA VAL A 136 7.18 -7.07 3.47
C VAL A 136 8.16 -6.09 4.09
N ASP A 137 8.86 -6.49 5.16
CA ASP A 137 9.91 -5.73 5.81
C ASP A 137 11.23 -6.51 5.88
N LEU A 138 12.35 -5.79 5.97
CA LEU A 138 13.69 -6.37 5.94
C LEU A 138 14.04 -7.20 7.19
N HIS A 139 13.34 -7.01 8.31
CA HIS A 139 13.67 -7.67 9.59
C HIS A 139 13.08 -9.07 9.69
N HIS A 140 11.96 -9.31 9.01
CA HIS A 140 11.20 -10.56 9.13
C HIS A 140 11.10 -11.36 7.85
N THR A 141 11.73 -10.89 6.77
CA THR A 141 11.64 -11.52 5.45
C THR A 141 13.02 -11.94 4.99
N ASP A 142 13.10 -13.20 4.57
CA ASP A 142 14.28 -13.78 3.96
C ASP A 142 13.91 -14.49 2.64
N TRP A 143 14.89 -15.13 2.00
CA TRP A 143 14.67 -15.88 0.76
C TRP A 143 13.62 -16.99 0.91
N SER A 144 13.61 -17.70 2.04
CA SER A 144 12.66 -18.78 2.28
C SER A 144 11.22 -18.25 2.35
N THR A 145 11.04 -17.10 3.01
CA THR A 145 9.77 -16.38 3.11
C THR A 145 9.29 -15.95 1.73
N MET A 146 10.16 -15.36 0.91
CA MET A 146 9.83 -14.93 -0.45
C MET A 146 9.37 -16.09 -1.34
N GLY A 147 10.03 -17.25 -1.24
CA GLY A 147 9.61 -18.46 -1.95
C GLY A 147 8.22 -18.94 -1.53
N VAL A 148 7.97 -19.00 -0.21
CA VAL A 148 6.65 -19.37 0.32
C VAL A 148 5.56 -18.40 -0.12
N LEU A 149 5.82 -17.10 -0.10
CA LEU A 149 4.86 -16.09 -0.54
C LEU A 149 4.54 -16.24 -2.04
N ARG A 150 5.55 -16.55 -2.88
CA ARG A 150 5.33 -16.87 -4.28
C ARG A 150 4.43 -18.09 -4.47
N ASP A 151 4.67 -19.17 -3.71
CA ASP A 151 3.86 -20.39 -3.74
C ASP A 151 2.40 -20.14 -3.32
N LEU A 152 2.19 -19.23 -2.37
CA LEU A 152 0.85 -18.78 -1.94
C LEU A 152 0.17 -17.88 -2.96
N GLY A 153 0.87 -17.52 -4.04
CA GLY A 153 0.34 -16.82 -5.21
C GLY A 153 0.45 -15.33 -5.20
N PHE A 154 1.26 -14.77 -4.31
CA PHE A 154 1.72 -13.40 -4.47
C PHE A 154 2.63 -13.32 -5.70
N ASN A 155 2.43 -12.30 -6.52
CA ASN A 155 3.22 -12.02 -7.71
C ASN A 155 3.70 -10.56 -7.75
N ARG A 156 3.33 -9.75 -6.77
CA ARG A 156 3.93 -8.45 -6.49
C ARG A 156 4.36 -8.35 -5.04
N VAL A 157 5.41 -7.57 -4.80
CA VAL A 157 5.92 -7.33 -3.44
C VAL A 157 6.24 -5.85 -3.25
N SER A 158 5.90 -5.31 -2.09
CA SER A 158 6.33 -3.99 -1.64
C SER A 158 7.29 -4.13 -0.46
N ILE A 159 8.57 -3.89 -0.72
CA ILE A 159 9.64 -4.00 0.25
C ILE A 159 9.74 -2.66 0.98
N GLY A 160 9.39 -2.68 2.27
CA GLY A 160 9.61 -1.56 3.15
C GLY A 160 11.09 -1.44 3.50
N VAL A 161 11.71 -0.30 3.20
CA VAL A 161 13.06 0.00 3.68
C VAL A 161 12.91 0.73 5.02
N PRO A 162 13.17 0.05 6.15
CA PRO A 162 13.10 0.70 7.44
C PRO A 162 14.22 1.74 7.54
N ASP A 163 13.83 3.00 7.77
CA ASP A 163 14.76 4.04 8.21
C ASP A 163 14.76 4.16 9.75
N ILE A 164 14.02 3.29 10.45
CA ILE A 164 13.80 3.37 11.90
C ILE A 164 14.03 1.99 12.49
N GLY A 165 15.13 1.83 13.21
CA GLY A 165 15.26 0.78 14.23
C GLY A 165 14.62 1.25 15.53
N VAL A 166 14.31 0.31 16.44
CA VAL A 166 13.84 0.61 17.80
C VAL A 166 14.87 1.47 18.57
N ASP A 167 16.15 1.40 18.17
CA ASP A 167 17.23 2.26 18.66
C ASP A 167 17.69 3.26 17.59
N SER A 168 17.76 4.53 17.97
CA SER A 168 18.14 5.66 17.10
C SER A 168 19.54 5.50 16.51
N GLU A 169 20.49 4.84 17.20
CA GLU A 169 21.84 4.57 16.69
C GLU A 169 21.87 3.42 15.67
N MET A 170 21.00 2.42 15.82
CA MET A 170 20.90 1.32 14.84
C MET A 170 20.26 1.77 13.52
N SER A 171 19.47 2.85 13.55
CA SER A 171 18.76 3.35 12.36
C SER A 171 19.69 3.82 11.23
N GLY A 172 20.78 4.53 11.55
CA GLY A 172 21.72 5.05 10.55
C GLY A 172 22.57 3.97 9.88
N ALA A 173 23.08 3.00 10.64
CA ALA A 173 23.88 1.90 10.09
C ALA A 173 23.02 0.95 9.23
N CYS A 174 21.78 0.67 9.66
CA CYS A 174 20.83 -0.10 8.86
C CYS A 174 20.47 0.64 7.57
N TYR A 175 20.24 1.95 7.65
CA TYR A 175 19.95 2.79 6.49
C TYR A 175 21.07 2.74 5.45
N GLN A 176 22.33 2.71 5.87
CA GLN A 176 23.46 2.69 4.95
C GLN A 176 23.76 1.31 4.34
N ASN A 177 23.25 0.22 4.92
CA ASN A 177 23.53 -1.13 4.43
C ASN A 177 22.50 -1.56 3.36
N PRO A 178 22.88 -1.68 2.07
CA PRO A 178 21.94 -2.11 1.04
C PRO A 178 21.80 -3.63 0.94
N ALA A 179 22.66 -4.42 1.58
CA ALA A 179 22.72 -5.87 1.38
C ALA A 179 21.39 -6.59 1.67
N PRO A 180 20.62 -6.26 2.73
CA PRO A 180 19.33 -6.89 2.96
C PRO A 180 18.29 -6.55 1.86
N ILE A 181 18.31 -5.31 1.35
CA ILE A 181 17.40 -4.86 0.29
C ILE A 181 17.75 -5.58 -1.01
N HIS A 182 19.03 -5.59 -1.38
CA HIS A 182 19.55 -6.30 -2.54
C HIS A 182 19.15 -7.78 -2.50
N SER A 183 19.34 -8.43 -1.35
CA SER A 183 18.97 -9.83 -1.13
C SER A 183 17.48 -10.11 -1.39
N LEU A 184 16.57 -9.24 -0.91
CA LEU A 184 15.14 -9.42 -1.15
C LEU A 184 14.71 -9.08 -2.58
N VAL A 185 15.32 -8.09 -3.21
CA VAL A 185 15.08 -7.77 -4.62
C VAL A 185 15.54 -8.95 -5.50
N ASP A 186 16.71 -9.52 -5.23
CA ASP A 186 17.21 -10.71 -5.93
C ASP A 186 16.30 -11.92 -5.74
N ALA A 187 15.84 -12.15 -4.50
CA ALA A 187 14.89 -13.21 -4.22
C ALA A 187 13.59 -13.02 -5.02
N ALA A 188 13.03 -11.80 -5.02
CA ALA A 188 11.81 -11.48 -5.76
C ALA A 188 11.97 -11.75 -7.27
N ARG A 189 13.09 -11.33 -7.86
CA ARG A 189 13.42 -11.62 -9.26
C ARG A 189 13.57 -13.10 -9.52
N THR A 190 14.31 -13.81 -8.67
CA THR A 190 14.59 -15.24 -8.80
C THR A 190 13.31 -16.08 -8.73
N PHE A 191 12.38 -15.73 -7.84
CA PHE A 191 11.09 -16.40 -7.72
C PHE A 191 10.04 -15.90 -8.74
N GLY A 192 10.39 -14.98 -9.62
CA GLY A 192 9.50 -14.52 -10.70
C GLY A 192 8.33 -13.68 -10.21
N TYR A 193 8.55 -12.79 -9.24
CA TYR A 193 7.63 -11.70 -8.97
C TYR A 193 7.56 -10.78 -10.20
N ARG A 194 6.35 -10.40 -10.60
CA ARG A 194 6.06 -9.54 -11.74
C ARG A 194 6.44 -8.08 -11.50
N SER A 195 6.38 -7.63 -10.25
CA SER A 195 6.65 -6.24 -9.90
C SER A 195 7.15 -6.12 -8.46
N ILE A 196 8.23 -5.36 -8.31
CA ILE A 196 8.94 -5.09 -7.07
C ILE A 196 8.83 -3.59 -6.80
N ASN A 197 8.12 -3.23 -5.74
CA ASN A 197 8.09 -1.87 -5.22
C ASN A 197 9.04 -1.74 -4.02
N VAL A 198 9.74 -0.61 -3.94
CA VAL A 198 10.58 -0.26 -2.80
C VAL A 198 10.10 1.05 -2.20
N ASP A 199 9.79 1.02 -0.90
CA ASP A 199 9.38 2.20 -0.16
C ASP A 199 10.60 2.92 0.41
N LEU A 200 10.67 4.26 0.30
CA LEU A 200 11.72 5.09 0.89
C LEU A 200 11.11 6.29 1.62
N GLY A 201 11.32 6.36 2.93
CA GLY A 201 10.93 7.52 3.72
C GLY A 201 11.95 8.65 3.65
N TYR A 202 11.49 9.88 3.84
CA TYR A 202 12.37 11.01 4.09
C TYR A 202 11.78 11.98 5.14
N GLY A 203 12.63 12.84 5.69
CA GLY A 203 12.23 13.89 6.62
C GLY A 203 12.54 13.61 8.09
N HIS A 204 13.31 12.55 8.40
CA HIS A 204 13.74 12.23 9.75
C HIS A 204 14.91 13.13 10.20
N ALA A 205 15.03 13.44 11.50
CA ALA A 205 16.02 14.40 12.02
C ALA A 205 17.49 14.07 11.71
N TRP A 206 17.85 12.79 11.55
CA TRP A 206 19.21 12.38 11.23
C TRP A 206 19.50 12.32 9.72
N GLN A 207 18.46 12.45 8.88
CA GLN A 207 18.64 12.45 7.42
C GLN A 207 19.15 13.82 6.96
N THR A 208 20.13 13.81 6.07
CA THR A 208 20.61 15.01 5.34
C THR A 208 20.33 14.82 3.86
N PRO A 209 20.30 15.90 3.06
CA PRO A 209 20.14 15.79 1.60
C PRO A 209 21.16 14.82 0.97
N GLU A 210 22.40 14.80 1.46
CA GLU A 210 23.47 13.93 0.98
C GLU A 210 23.24 12.46 1.34
N SER A 211 22.82 12.16 2.58
CA SER A 211 22.56 10.79 3.00
C SER A 211 21.35 10.20 2.26
N PHE A 212 20.32 11.01 2.03
CA PHE A 212 19.17 10.65 1.21
C PHE A 212 19.55 10.40 -0.26
N ALA A 213 20.37 11.29 -0.86
CA ALA A 213 20.85 11.13 -2.23
C ALA A 213 21.62 9.82 -2.42
N LEU A 214 22.52 9.50 -1.47
CA LEU A 214 23.30 8.26 -1.52
C LEU A 214 22.39 7.04 -1.44
N LYS A 215 21.44 7.01 -0.49
CA LYS A 215 20.49 5.91 -0.34
C LYS A 215 19.65 5.71 -1.60
N LEU A 216 19.10 6.79 -2.14
CA LEU A 216 18.28 6.74 -3.34
C LEU A 216 19.07 6.24 -4.54
N ALA A 217 20.33 6.69 -4.70
CA ALA A 217 21.22 6.19 -5.75
C ALA A 217 21.42 4.67 -5.63
N THR A 218 21.67 4.16 -4.42
CA THR A 218 21.79 2.71 -4.20
C THR A 218 20.50 1.96 -4.53
N LEU A 219 19.32 2.52 -4.22
CA LEU A 219 18.06 1.89 -4.60
C LEU A 219 17.82 1.88 -6.11
N ILE A 220 18.23 2.95 -6.82
CA ILE A 220 18.15 3.02 -8.28
C ILE A 220 19.03 1.95 -8.93
N GLU A 221 20.23 1.69 -8.40
CA GLU A 221 21.12 0.62 -8.89
C GLU A 221 20.49 -0.77 -8.77
N LEU A 222 19.58 -0.97 -7.82
CA LEU A 222 18.83 -2.22 -7.71
C LEU A 222 17.74 -2.35 -8.78
N GLU A 223 17.45 -1.29 -9.55
CA GLU A 223 16.43 -1.22 -10.60
C GLU A 223 15.04 -1.79 -10.20
N PRO A 224 14.45 -1.42 -9.06
CA PRO A 224 13.09 -1.85 -8.74
C PRO A 224 12.10 -1.34 -9.80
N ASP A 225 11.01 -2.06 -10.02
CA ASP A 225 9.99 -1.65 -10.98
C ASP A 225 9.28 -0.36 -10.54
N ARG A 226 9.21 -0.16 -9.22
CA ARG A 226 8.53 0.96 -8.58
C ARG A 226 9.26 1.46 -7.35
N LEU A 227 9.17 2.77 -7.11
CA LEU A 227 9.54 3.37 -5.84
C LEU A 227 8.39 4.21 -5.29
N LEU A 228 8.11 4.07 -4.00
CA LEU A 228 7.24 4.97 -3.25
C LEU A 228 8.08 5.80 -2.29
N VAL A 229 8.26 7.08 -2.62
CA VAL A 229 9.03 8.02 -1.80
C VAL A 229 8.08 8.94 -1.03
N PHE A 230 8.12 8.91 0.31
CA PHE A 230 7.15 9.64 1.14
C PHE A 230 7.77 10.42 2.29
N ASP A 231 7.09 11.50 2.71
CA ASP A 231 7.46 12.28 3.88
C ASP A 231 6.99 11.58 5.16
N TYR A 232 7.85 11.41 6.15
CA TYR A 232 7.46 10.88 7.45
C TYR A 232 6.44 11.74 8.20
N ALA A 233 6.23 13.00 7.79
CA ALA A 233 5.14 13.83 8.29
C ALA A 233 3.75 13.38 7.79
N ARG A 234 3.68 12.67 6.65
CA ARG A 234 2.44 12.12 6.08
C ARG A 234 2.69 10.71 5.53
N PRO A 235 3.01 9.74 6.39
CA PRO A 235 3.44 8.43 5.94
C PRO A 235 2.25 7.57 5.48
N PRO A 236 2.50 6.58 4.59
CA PRO A 236 1.56 5.51 4.29
C PRO A 236 1.13 4.77 5.57
N LEU A 237 -0.02 4.09 5.51
CA LEU A 237 -0.65 3.44 6.66
C LEU A 237 0.32 2.53 7.43
N ARG A 238 1.09 1.69 6.72
CA ARG A 238 2.06 0.76 7.30
C ARG A 238 3.20 1.41 8.12
N TYR A 239 3.42 2.72 7.95
CA TYR A 239 4.48 3.48 8.65
C TYR A 239 3.94 4.47 9.69
N ARG A 240 2.62 4.53 9.90
CA ARG A 240 2.01 5.40 10.91
C ARG A 240 2.34 4.88 12.32
N PRO A 241 2.81 5.74 13.24
CA PRO A 241 3.03 5.34 14.63
C PRO A 241 1.69 5.02 15.29
N MET A 242 1.62 3.94 16.08
CA MET A 242 0.40 3.55 16.80
C MET A 242 0.12 4.43 18.03
N ALA A 243 1.13 5.14 18.55
CA ALA A 243 0.98 6.05 19.68
C ALA A 243 1.30 7.48 19.24
N ALA A 244 0.43 8.42 19.64
CA ALA A 244 0.59 9.86 19.37
C ALA A 244 1.84 10.49 20.02
N ASP A 245 2.49 9.78 20.94
CA ASP A 245 3.60 10.31 21.75
C ASP A 245 4.98 10.23 21.07
N ASN A 246 5.10 9.52 19.95
CA ASN A 246 6.33 9.51 19.16
C ASN A 246 6.30 10.63 18.11
N ILE A 247 6.34 11.89 18.57
CA ILE A 247 6.67 13.02 17.70
C ILE A 247 8.11 12.79 17.22
N ARG A 248 8.23 12.19 16.04
CA ARG A 248 9.54 11.97 15.40
C ARG A 248 10.18 13.33 15.18
N ALA A 249 11.37 13.51 15.73
CA ALA A 249 12.18 14.67 15.38
C ALA A 249 12.36 14.70 13.86
N ALA A 250 11.97 15.80 13.23
CA ALA A 250 12.03 15.97 11.78
C ALA A 250 13.23 16.86 11.41
N CYS A 251 13.79 16.65 10.22
CA CYS A 251 14.77 17.58 9.68
C CYS A 251 14.09 18.90 9.25
N SER A 252 14.91 19.89 8.89
CA SER A 252 14.42 21.21 8.49
C SER A 252 13.53 21.15 7.24
N GLN A 253 12.64 22.13 7.07
CA GLN A 253 11.82 22.20 5.84
C GLN A 253 12.68 22.42 4.58
N ASP A 254 13.82 23.09 4.72
CA ASP A 254 14.78 23.30 3.64
C ASP A 254 15.42 21.98 3.22
N ASP A 255 15.84 21.14 4.17
CA ASP A 255 16.38 19.80 3.89
C ASP A 255 15.33 18.92 3.22
N LYS A 256 14.09 18.91 3.73
CA LYS A 256 12.97 18.20 3.08
C LYS A 256 12.75 18.67 1.65
N GLY A 257 12.84 19.99 1.42
CA GLY A 257 12.76 20.57 0.09
C GLY A 257 13.89 20.12 -0.83
N ALA A 258 15.12 20.07 -0.32
CA ALA A 258 16.28 19.56 -1.04
C ALA A 258 16.15 18.07 -1.38
N MET A 259 15.77 17.22 -0.41
CA MET A 259 15.52 15.79 -0.60
C MET A 259 14.46 15.53 -1.68
N ARG A 260 13.35 16.29 -1.68
CA ARG A 260 12.33 16.21 -2.75
C ARG A 260 12.92 16.52 -4.13
N ARG A 261 13.69 17.60 -4.27
CA ARG A 261 14.31 17.98 -5.55
C ARG A 261 15.31 16.92 -6.03
N ILE A 262 16.13 16.39 -5.12
CA ILE A 262 17.07 15.30 -5.38
C ILE A 262 16.31 14.07 -5.87
N CYS A 263 15.23 13.69 -5.18
CA CYS A 263 14.37 12.56 -5.53
C CYS A 263 13.90 12.64 -6.99
N PHE A 264 13.27 13.75 -7.37
CA PHE A 264 12.82 13.97 -8.75
C PHE A 264 13.98 13.93 -9.74
N THR A 265 15.08 14.62 -9.45
CA THR A 265 16.23 14.70 -10.37
C THR A 265 16.82 13.31 -10.64
N LEU A 266 17.07 12.53 -9.59
CA LEU A 266 17.71 11.22 -9.72
C LEU A 266 16.77 10.19 -10.35
N LEU A 267 15.50 10.13 -9.95
CA LEU A 267 14.57 9.15 -10.47
C LEU A 267 14.20 9.41 -11.93
N ILE A 268 13.92 10.66 -12.30
CA ILE A 268 13.67 11.02 -13.71
C ILE A 268 14.94 10.77 -14.55
N GLY A 269 16.12 11.14 -14.04
CA GLY A 269 17.40 10.87 -14.69
C GLY A 269 17.69 9.37 -14.89
N ALA A 270 17.18 8.52 -14.00
CA ALA A 270 17.26 7.07 -14.09
C ALA A 270 16.13 6.43 -14.94
N GLY A 271 15.26 7.23 -15.56
CA GLY A 271 14.20 6.75 -16.45
C GLY A 271 12.91 6.31 -15.77
N TYR A 272 12.73 6.65 -14.48
CA TYR A 272 11.43 6.48 -13.82
C TYR A 272 10.45 7.58 -14.24
N HIS A 273 9.19 7.20 -14.38
CA HIS A 273 8.07 8.09 -14.63
C HIS A 273 7.35 8.41 -13.32
N TYR A 274 7.02 9.69 -13.12
CA TYR A 274 6.30 10.15 -11.94
C TYR A 274 4.79 9.98 -12.13
N ILE A 275 4.17 9.15 -11.29
CA ILE A 275 2.73 8.91 -11.32
C ILE A 275 1.98 9.97 -10.49
N GLY A 276 2.51 10.29 -9.31
CA GLY A 276 1.87 11.18 -8.34
C GLY A 276 2.14 10.73 -6.91
N LEU A 277 2.00 11.63 -5.93
CA LEU A 277 2.08 11.30 -4.49
C LEU A 277 3.34 10.54 -4.06
N GLY A 278 4.46 10.77 -4.75
CA GLY A 278 5.72 10.10 -4.45
C GLY A 278 5.87 8.71 -5.09
N GLN A 279 4.88 8.25 -5.86
CA GLN A 279 4.99 7.04 -6.65
C GLN A 279 5.73 7.30 -7.97
N PHE A 280 6.81 6.57 -8.16
CA PHE A 280 7.60 6.50 -9.38
C PHE A 280 7.59 5.05 -9.90
N VAL A 281 7.58 4.89 -11.21
CA VAL A 281 7.52 3.57 -11.87
C VAL A 281 8.38 3.55 -13.13
N ARG A 282 8.84 2.38 -13.59
CA ARG A 282 9.47 2.29 -14.94
C ARG A 282 8.45 2.64 -16.03
N HIS A 283 8.92 3.13 -17.17
CA HIS A 283 8.03 3.61 -18.23
C HIS A 283 7.11 2.52 -18.82
N ASP A 284 7.55 1.26 -18.81
CA ASP A 284 6.81 0.08 -19.25
C ASP A 284 5.91 -0.53 -18.16
N ASP A 285 5.88 0.06 -16.96
CA ASP A 285 5.03 -0.38 -15.85
C ASP A 285 3.53 -0.16 -16.16
N ASP A 286 2.69 -1.06 -15.67
CA ASP A 286 1.26 -1.03 -15.97
C ASP A 286 0.51 0.16 -15.34
N LEU A 287 1.06 0.83 -14.32
CA LEU A 287 0.52 2.10 -13.82
C LEU A 287 0.81 3.27 -14.75
N ALA A 288 2.00 3.33 -15.36
CA ALA A 288 2.32 4.37 -16.35
C ALA A 288 1.41 4.23 -17.56
N ILE A 289 1.27 3.01 -18.08
CA ILE A 289 0.35 2.69 -19.18
C ILE A 289 -1.10 3.02 -18.82
N ALA A 290 -1.52 2.74 -17.58
CA ALA A 290 -2.87 3.08 -17.12
C ALA A 290 -3.09 4.60 -17.03
N GLN A 291 -2.07 5.37 -16.62
CA GLN A 291 -2.12 6.82 -16.55
C GLN A 291 -2.30 7.43 -17.94
N GLU A 292 -1.46 7.02 -18.90
CA GLU A 292 -1.54 7.47 -20.30
C GLU A 292 -2.89 7.16 -20.94
N ARG A 293 -3.50 6.03 -20.59
CA ARG A 293 -4.81 5.60 -21.09
C ARG A 293 -6.00 6.17 -20.32
N GLY A 294 -5.78 7.02 -19.31
CA GLY A 294 -6.85 7.57 -18.47
C GLY A 294 -7.60 6.52 -17.64
N ARG A 295 -6.95 5.39 -17.35
CA ARG A 295 -7.50 4.26 -16.57
C ARG A 295 -6.89 4.13 -15.18
N LEU A 296 -5.87 4.93 -14.87
CA LEU A 296 -5.29 4.98 -13.53
C LEU A 296 -6.33 5.45 -12.53
N ARG A 297 -6.44 4.73 -11.43
CA ARG A 297 -7.30 5.05 -10.30
C ARG A 297 -6.48 5.03 -9.02
N ARG A 298 -6.99 5.69 -7.99
CA ARG A 298 -6.38 5.71 -6.66
C ARG A 298 -7.39 5.19 -5.65
N THR A 299 -6.93 4.26 -4.83
CA THR A 299 -7.65 3.69 -3.68
C THR A 299 -6.88 4.04 -2.40
N CYS A 300 -7.29 3.46 -1.28
CA CYS A 300 -6.63 3.65 0.02
C CYS A 300 -5.23 3.03 0.06
N GLU A 301 -5.02 1.99 -0.74
CA GLU A 301 -3.79 1.21 -0.83
C GLU A 301 -2.78 1.84 -1.80
N GLY A 302 -3.22 2.79 -2.63
CA GLY A 302 -2.37 3.50 -3.59
C GLY A 302 -2.96 3.53 -4.99
N PHE A 303 -2.08 3.61 -5.99
CA PHE A 303 -2.49 3.62 -7.38
C PHE A 303 -2.78 2.22 -7.91
N THR A 304 -3.85 2.10 -8.69
CA THR A 304 -4.28 0.83 -9.29
C THR A 304 -4.85 1.06 -10.69
N ARG A 305 -4.72 0.06 -11.56
CA ARG A 305 -5.43 0.01 -12.85
C ARG A 305 -6.80 -0.67 -12.75
N TYR A 306 -7.13 -1.22 -11.58
CA TYR A 306 -8.32 -2.02 -11.33
C TYR A 306 -9.49 -1.23 -10.76
N GLY A 307 -9.55 0.10 -10.94
CA GLY A 307 -10.66 0.88 -10.34
C GLY A 307 -12.02 0.73 -11.03
N TYR A 308 -12.19 -0.29 -11.89
CA TYR A 308 -13.49 -0.80 -12.32
C TYR A 308 -14.01 -1.92 -11.40
N CYS A 309 -13.14 -2.48 -10.55
CA CYS A 309 -13.52 -3.44 -9.52
C CYS A 309 -14.24 -2.73 -8.38
N ASP A 310 -15.11 -3.46 -7.69
CA ASP A 310 -15.53 -3.05 -6.36
C ASP A 310 -14.43 -3.47 -5.35
N HIS A 311 -13.96 -2.52 -4.55
CA HIS A 311 -12.86 -2.72 -3.60
C HIS A 311 -13.41 -3.05 -2.22
N ILE A 312 -12.99 -4.17 -1.66
CA ILE A 312 -13.45 -4.68 -0.36
C ILE A 312 -12.28 -4.75 0.59
N GLY A 313 -12.35 -3.95 1.64
CA GLY A 313 -11.40 -3.96 2.76
C GLY A 313 -11.86 -4.92 3.86
N LEU A 314 -10.91 -5.67 4.40
CA LEU A 314 -11.09 -6.64 5.48
C LEU A 314 -10.00 -6.42 6.54
N GLY A 315 -10.31 -6.66 7.82
CA GLY A 315 -9.38 -6.41 8.92
C GLY A 315 -9.47 -5.00 9.52
N LEU A 316 -8.51 -4.67 10.40
CA LEU A 316 -8.53 -3.42 11.18
C LEU A 316 -8.33 -2.20 10.31
N GLY A 317 -9.17 -1.19 10.48
CA GLY A 317 -9.06 0.08 9.77
C GLY A 317 -9.22 -0.01 8.25
N ALA A 318 -9.51 -1.20 7.71
CA ALA A 318 -9.60 -1.45 6.28
C ALA A 318 -10.77 -0.69 5.67
N ILE A 319 -10.59 -0.23 4.43
CA ILE A 319 -11.57 0.59 3.73
C ILE A 319 -12.10 -0.19 2.52
N SER A 320 -13.42 -0.24 2.41
CA SER A 320 -14.10 -0.70 1.20
C SER A 320 -14.58 0.50 0.39
N GLN A 321 -14.53 0.37 -0.93
CA GLN A 321 -15.10 1.29 -1.91
C GLN A 321 -15.93 0.48 -2.89
N ILE A 322 -17.26 0.58 -2.78
CA ILE A 322 -18.21 -0.13 -3.63
C ILE A 322 -19.17 0.88 -4.21
N ASP A 323 -19.14 1.03 -5.53
CA ASP A 323 -19.88 2.07 -6.25
C ASP A 323 -19.58 3.47 -5.69
N ASN A 324 -20.58 4.16 -5.11
CA ASN A 324 -20.43 5.47 -4.49
C ASN A 324 -20.35 5.41 -2.96
N VAL A 325 -20.19 4.22 -2.37
CA VAL A 325 -20.15 4.04 -0.92
C VAL A 325 -18.73 3.65 -0.49
N TYR A 326 -18.21 4.41 0.47
CA TYR A 326 -16.97 4.15 1.17
C TYR A 326 -17.30 3.76 2.60
N THR A 327 -16.67 2.71 3.09
CA THR A 327 -16.84 2.27 4.48
C THR A 327 -15.51 1.89 5.08
N GLN A 328 -15.28 2.23 6.34
CA GLN A 328 -14.08 1.86 7.08
C GLN A 328 -14.44 0.97 8.25
N ASN A 329 -13.65 -0.07 8.45
CA ASN A 329 -13.67 -0.88 9.65
C ASN A 329 -13.07 -0.12 10.83
N THR A 330 -13.46 -0.47 12.05
CA THR A 330 -12.80 0.06 13.25
C THR A 330 -11.30 -0.28 13.26
N ASP A 331 -10.48 0.67 13.68
CA ASP A 331 -9.05 0.50 13.96
C ASP A 331 -8.79 0.00 15.39
N ASP A 332 -9.77 0.14 16.28
CA ASP A 332 -9.76 -0.46 17.62
C ASP A 332 -9.99 -1.98 17.57
N LEU A 333 -8.97 -2.75 18.00
CA LEU A 333 -8.98 -4.21 18.00
C LEU A 333 -10.06 -4.80 18.92
N GLN A 334 -10.33 -4.18 20.07
CA GLN A 334 -11.33 -4.69 21.01
C GLN A 334 -12.75 -4.52 20.43
N ARG A 335 -13.04 -3.36 19.84
CA ARG A 335 -14.30 -3.09 19.14
C ARG A 335 -14.48 -4.03 17.95
N TYR A 336 -13.41 -4.25 17.18
CA TYR A 336 -13.41 -5.19 16.05
C TYR A 336 -13.84 -6.60 16.48
N GLN A 337 -13.21 -7.12 17.54
CA GLN A 337 -13.54 -8.44 18.09
C GLN A 337 -14.99 -8.50 18.62
N GLN A 338 -15.42 -7.49 19.38
CA GLN A 338 -16.77 -7.46 19.96
C GLN A 338 -17.89 -7.42 18.91
N GLN A 339 -17.67 -6.74 17.79
CA GLN A 339 -18.65 -6.69 16.69
C GLN A 339 -18.78 -8.06 16.02
N LEU A 340 -17.65 -8.70 15.72
CA LEU A 340 -17.62 -10.02 15.08
C LEU A 340 -18.12 -11.13 16.01
N ASP A 341 -17.86 -11.07 17.31
CA ASP A 341 -18.44 -11.98 18.31
C ASP A 341 -19.99 -11.91 18.37
N ARG A 342 -20.59 -10.87 17.77
CA ARG A 342 -22.05 -10.66 17.68
C ARG A 342 -22.59 -10.82 16.26
N ASP A 343 -21.82 -11.43 15.35
CA ASP A 343 -22.15 -11.58 13.92
C ASP A 343 -22.39 -10.23 13.19
N GLN A 344 -21.74 -9.15 13.65
CA GLN A 344 -21.84 -7.82 13.04
C GLN A 344 -20.54 -7.46 12.32
N LEU A 345 -20.66 -6.92 11.09
CA LEU A 345 -19.49 -6.40 10.38
C LEU A 345 -18.87 -5.24 11.17
N PRO A 346 -17.53 -5.15 11.24
CA PRO A 346 -16.82 -4.18 12.09
C PRO A 346 -16.75 -2.77 11.49
N THR A 347 -17.66 -2.46 10.57
CA THR A 347 -17.79 -1.14 9.94
C THR A 347 -18.14 -0.08 11.00
N SER A 348 -17.29 0.94 11.12
CA SER A 348 -17.43 1.99 12.14
C SER A 348 -17.93 3.31 11.56
N ARG A 349 -17.49 3.65 10.35
CA ARG A 349 -17.82 4.91 9.67
C ARG A 349 -17.73 4.77 8.16
N GLY A 350 -18.23 5.75 7.43
CA GLY A 350 -18.13 5.77 5.98
C GLY A 350 -18.58 7.08 5.37
N TRP A 351 -18.60 7.13 4.05
CA TRP A 351 -19.04 8.27 3.27
C TRP A 351 -19.74 7.80 2.00
N ARG A 352 -20.72 8.58 1.53
CA ARG A 352 -21.37 8.34 0.25
C ARG A 352 -21.08 9.52 -0.67
N CYS A 353 -20.42 9.27 -1.79
CA CYS A 353 -20.27 10.27 -2.83
C CYS A 353 -21.65 10.59 -3.42
N GLU A 354 -22.00 11.86 -3.42
CA GLU A 354 -23.06 12.36 -4.28
C GLU A 354 -22.58 12.30 -5.73
N ALA A 355 -23.47 11.87 -6.63
CA ALA A 355 -23.16 11.54 -8.02
C ALA A 355 -22.98 12.78 -8.90
#